data_AF-A0A662NXP0-F1
#
_entry.id   AF-A0A662NXP0-F1
#
_cell.length_a   1.000
_cell.length_b   1.000
_cell.length_c   1.000
_cell.angle_alpha   90.00
_cell.angle_beta   90.00
_cell.angle_gamma   90.00
#
_symmetry.space_group_name_H-M   'P 1'
#
loop_
_entity.id
_entity.type
_entity.pdbx_description
1 polymer ?
#
loop_
_entity_poly.entity_id
_entity_poly.type
_entity_poly.pdbx_seq_one_letter_code
_entity_poly.pdbx_strand_id
1 'polypeptide(L)'
;MERINFIFGIHNHQPLGNFGWVFEDAYNNAYKPFMEILEEFPSMKMAAHFSGPLLEWLNENKPDYIDLLKRLVRKGQLEIVVAGFYEPVLAAIPKEDRLLQIRMLKDFAKKLGYEARGVWLTERVWQPELVKSLREAGIDYVVVDDYHFMSAGLSKEELYWPYYTEDGGEVVAVFPIDEKLRYLIPFRPVDKTIEYLEGLRSEDPSKVAVFHDDGEKFGVWPGTHEWVYKRGWLREFFDKITSDEKINLMTYSEYLSKFTPKGLVYLPIASYFEMSEWSLPAKQAKLFVEFVEQLKEEGKFERYRVFVRGGI
;
A
#
# COMPACT_ATOMS: atom_id res chain seq x y z
N MET A 1 -20.87 6.28 17.93
CA MET A 1 -19.74 5.67 17.20
C MET A 1 -19.49 6.49 15.97
N GLU A 2 -18.27 6.96 15.82
CA GLU A 2 -17.80 7.72 14.66
C GLU A 2 -17.70 6.83 13.42
N ARG A 3 -17.48 7.47 12.27
CA ARG A 3 -17.17 6.76 11.01
C ARG A 3 -15.76 6.17 11.09
N ILE A 4 -15.53 5.04 10.43
CA ILE A 4 -14.17 4.52 10.23
C ILE A 4 -13.57 5.21 9.00
N ASN A 5 -12.37 5.79 9.13
CA ASN A 5 -11.66 6.27 7.94
C ASN A 5 -11.09 5.06 7.18
N PHE A 6 -11.13 5.12 5.86
CA PHE A 6 -10.57 4.08 5.01
C PHE A 6 -9.68 4.69 3.93
N ILE A 7 -8.44 4.22 3.87
CA ILE A 7 -7.48 4.57 2.83
C ILE A 7 -7.31 3.35 1.93
N PHE A 8 -7.59 3.54 0.65
CA PHE A 8 -7.42 2.54 -0.40
C PHE A 8 -6.22 2.92 -1.28
N GLY A 9 -5.27 2.01 -1.46
CA GLY A 9 -4.06 2.21 -2.24
C GLY A 9 -3.75 1.03 -3.17
N ILE A 10 -3.09 1.29 -4.30
CA ILE A 10 -2.50 0.24 -5.14
C ILE A 10 -1.04 0.56 -5.50
N HIS A 11 -0.24 -0.50 -5.61
CA HIS A 11 1.14 -0.44 -6.08
C HIS A 11 1.24 -1.12 -7.46
N ASN A 12 1.52 -0.34 -8.52
CA ASN A 12 1.74 -0.89 -9.86
C ASN A 12 3.23 -0.87 -10.19
N HIS A 13 3.77 -2.04 -10.52
CA HIS A 13 5.17 -2.17 -10.86
C HIS A 13 5.40 -3.20 -11.97
N GLN A 14 6.32 -2.86 -12.87
CA GLN A 14 6.92 -3.82 -13.79
C GLN A 14 8.44 -3.68 -13.75
N PRO A 15 9.19 -4.76 -13.41
CA PRO A 15 10.64 -4.70 -13.33
C PRO A 15 11.28 -4.49 -14.70
N LEU A 16 12.40 -3.76 -14.71
CA LEU A 16 13.24 -3.65 -15.90
C LEU A 16 13.71 -5.04 -16.34
N GLY A 17 13.63 -5.31 -17.65
CA GLY A 17 13.95 -6.62 -18.23
C GLY A 17 12.74 -7.53 -18.45
N ASN A 18 11.54 -7.16 -17.97
CA ASN A 18 10.31 -7.84 -18.37
C ASN A 18 10.07 -7.72 -19.88
N PHE A 19 9.43 -8.74 -20.45
CA PHE A 19 9.04 -8.71 -21.86
C PHE A 19 7.94 -7.67 -22.10
N GLY A 20 7.94 -7.03 -23.28
CA GLY A 20 6.93 -6.02 -23.62
C GLY A 20 5.48 -6.53 -23.56
N TRP A 21 5.23 -7.81 -23.83
CA TRP A 21 3.90 -8.40 -23.70
C TRP A 21 3.42 -8.48 -22.24
N VAL A 22 4.33 -8.54 -21.26
CA VAL A 22 3.96 -8.52 -19.83
C VAL A 22 3.42 -7.15 -19.43
N PHE A 23 4.06 -6.08 -19.90
CA PHE A 23 3.55 -4.71 -19.71
C PHE A 23 2.19 -4.52 -20.37
N GLU A 24 2.05 -4.98 -21.62
CA GLU A 24 0.80 -4.86 -22.37
C GLU A 24 -0.33 -5.67 -21.72
N ASP A 25 -0.06 -6.89 -21.25
CA ASP A 25 -1.02 -7.73 -20.53
C ASP A 25 -1.45 -7.06 -19.22
N ALA A 26 -0.49 -6.60 -18.40
CA ALA A 26 -0.78 -5.94 -17.13
C ALA A 26 -1.60 -4.65 -17.32
N TYR A 27 -1.29 -3.87 -18.35
CA TYR A 27 -2.06 -2.69 -18.71
C TYR A 27 -3.51 -3.02 -19.08
N ASN A 28 -3.71 -3.96 -19.99
CA ASN A 28 -5.05 -4.30 -20.48
C ASN A 28 -5.90 -5.02 -19.43
N ASN A 29 -5.28 -5.84 -18.59
CA ASN A 29 -6.00 -6.66 -17.63
C ASN A 29 -6.19 -6.00 -16.27
N ALA A 30 -5.32 -5.07 -15.84
CA ALA A 30 -5.41 -4.43 -14.53
C ALA A 30 -5.37 -2.90 -14.59
N TYR A 31 -4.30 -2.29 -15.10
CA TYR A 31 -4.09 -0.85 -14.92
C TYR A 31 -5.17 0.01 -15.58
N LYS A 32 -5.47 -0.27 -16.86
CA LYS A 32 -6.49 0.44 -17.63
C LYS A 32 -7.90 0.24 -17.06
N PRO A 33 -8.44 -1.00 -16.98
CA PRO A 33 -9.83 -1.18 -16.57
C PRO A 33 -10.07 -0.72 -15.13
N PHE A 34 -9.06 -0.80 -14.26
CA PHE A 34 -9.14 -0.27 -12.90
C PHE A 34 -9.40 1.25 -12.90
N MET A 35 -8.57 2.03 -13.62
CA MET A 35 -8.70 3.49 -13.63
C MET A 35 -9.90 3.99 -14.43
N GLU A 36 -10.33 3.25 -15.47
CA GLU A 36 -11.57 3.54 -16.18
C GLU A 36 -12.77 3.39 -15.25
N ILE A 37 -12.84 2.32 -14.45
CA ILE A 37 -13.88 2.15 -13.44
C ILE A 37 -13.78 3.25 -12.36
N LEU A 38 -12.59 3.64 -11.91
CA LEU A 38 -12.43 4.74 -10.95
C LEU A 38 -13.04 6.05 -11.46
N GLU A 39 -12.89 6.37 -12.76
CA GLU A 39 -13.45 7.58 -13.34
C GLU A 39 -14.99 7.62 -13.28
N GLU A 40 -15.64 6.46 -13.23
CA GLU A 40 -17.10 6.33 -13.16
C GLU A 40 -17.68 6.58 -11.75
N PHE A 41 -16.84 6.56 -10.70
CA PHE A 41 -17.26 6.78 -9.31
C PHE A 41 -16.59 8.04 -8.73
N PRO A 42 -17.14 9.26 -8.96
CA PRO A 42 -16.49 10.52 -8.57
C PRO A 42 -16.17 10.67 -7.07
N SER A 43 -16.92 9.98 -6.21
CA SER A 43 -16.70 9.97 -4.76
C SER A 43 -15.61 9.01 -4.30
N MET A 44 -15.17 8.09 -5.17
CA MET A 44 -14.10 7.16 -4.84
C MET A 44 -12.77 7.91 -4.84
N LYS A 45 -12.00 7.72 -3.76
CA LYS A 45 -10.67 8.28 -3.58
C LYS A 45 -9.69 7.17 -3.29
N MET A 46 -8.47 7.32 -3.79
CA MET A 46 -7.41 6.38 -3.54
C MET A 46 -6.02 6.98 -3.69
N ALA A 47 -5.03 6.21 -3.25
CA ALA A 47 -3.63 6.42 -3.56
C ALA A 47 -3.18 5.42 -4.64
N ALA A 48 -2.29 5.83 -5.54
CA ALA A 48 -1.62 4.89 -6.44
C ALA A 48 -0.14 5.19 -6.54
N HIS A 49 0.65 4.13 -6.44
CA HIS A 49 2.06 4.12 -6.79
C HIS A 49 2.23 3.53 -8.20
N PHE A 50 3.12 4.12 -8.99
CA PHE A 50 3.56 3.59 -10.28
C PHE A 50 5.08 3.66 -10.36
N SER A 51 5.77 2.54 -10.63
CA SER A 51 7.22 2.57 -10.81
C SER A 51 7.63 3.37 -12.05
N GLY A 52 8.81 3.98 -12.03
CA GLY A 52 9.35 4.79 -13.12
C GLY A 52 9.33 4.12 -14.49
N PRO A 53 9.90 2.91 -14.66
CA PRO A 53 9.83 2.16 -15.93
C PRO A 53 8.42 1.94 -16.47
N LEU A 54 7.46 1.72 -15.58
CA LEU A 54 6.06 1.56 -15.96
C LEU A 54 5.49 2.89 -16.48
N LEU A 55 5.77 4.01 -15.81
CA LEU A 55 5.36 5.35 -16.26
C LEU A 55 6.01 5.74 -17.59
N GLU A 56 7.28 5.40 -17.81
CA GLU A 56 7.95 5.60 -19.10
C GLU A 56 7.27 4.80 -20.21
N TRP A 57 7.02 3.51 -19.98
CA TRP A 57 6.31 2.66 -20.93
C TRP A 57 4.89 3.18 -21.22
N LEU A 58 4.13 3.60 -20.20
CA LEU A 58 2.79 4.16 -20.35
C LEU A 58 2.82 5.47 -21.14
N ASN A 59 3.79 6.33 -20.89
CA ASN A 59 3.91 7.61 -21.60
C ASN A 59 4.24 7.43 -23.09
N GLU A 60 5.04 6.42 -23.43
CA GLU A 60 5.38 6.09 -24.81
C GLU A 60 4.24 5.36 -25.54
N ASN A 61 3.61 4.38 -24.89
CA ASN A 61 2.69 3.45 -25.56
C ASN A 61 1.21 3.78 -25.35
N LYS A 62 0.85 4.39 -24.21
CA LYS A 62 -0.53 4.63 -23.75
C LYS A 62 -0.72 6.08 -23.26
N PRO A 63 -0.39 7.12 -24.06
CA PRO A 63 -0.46 8.51 -23.62
C PRO A 63 -1.86 8.94 -23.11
N ASP A 64 -2.94 8.39 -23.69
CA ASP A 64 -4.31 8.65 -23.23
C ASP A 64 -4.54 8.22 -21.76
N TYR A 65 -3.83 7.19 -21.30
CA TYR A 65 -3.85 6.76 -19.90
C TYR A 65 -3.16 7.76 -18.98
N ILE A 66 -2.05 8.37 -19.42
CA ILE A 66 -1.40 9.46 -18.68
C ILE A 66 -2.37 10.64 -18.51
N ASP A 67 -3.14 10.96 -19.55
CA ASP A 67 -4.15 12.01 -19.46
C ASP A 67 -5.34 11.62 -18.58
N LEU A 68 -5.74 10.35 -18.53
CA LEU A 68 -6.70 9.83 -17.55
C LEU A 68 -6.19 10.03 -16.12
N LEU A 69 -4.94 9.65 -15.81
CA LEU A 69 -4.35 9.87 -14.49
C LEU A 69 -4.35 11.35 -14.10
N LYS A 70 -3.95 12.26 -15.00
CA LYS A 70 -4.01 13.71 -14.76
C LYS A 70 -5.43 14.22 -14.52
N ARG A 71 -6.45 13.63 -15.15
CA ARG A 71 -7.87 13.98 -14.89
C ARG A 71 -8.28 13.52 -13.50
N LEU A 72 -7.96 12.29 -13.11
CA LEU A 72 -8.28 11.73 -11.80
C LEU A 72 -7.59 12.49 -10.66
N VAL A 73 -6.32 12.88 -10.87
CA VAL A 73 -5.59 13.78 -9.96
C VAL A 73 -6.30 15.13 -9.82
N ARG A 74 -6.66 15.79 -10.93
CA ARG A 74 -7.38 17.08 -10.89
C ARG A 74 -8.75 17.00 -10.21
N LYS A 75 -9.45 15.87 -10.35
CA LYS A 75 -10.74 15.61 -9.69
C LYS A 75 -10.59 15.29 -8.20
N GLY A 76 -9.36 15.15 -7.68
CA GLY A 76 -9.10 14.78 -6.29
C GLY A 76 -9.40 13.31 -5.97
N GLN A 77 -9.52 12.45 -6.99
CA GLN A 77 -9.77 11.01 -6.82
C GLN A 77 -8.47 10.22 -6.61
N LEU A 78 -7.33 10.77 -7.03
CA LEU A 78 -6.05 10.06 -7.05
C LEU A 78 -4.94 10.87 -6.38
N GLU A 79 -4.40 10.33 -5.28
CA GLU A 79 -3.11 10.74 -4.71
C GLU A 79 -1.98 9.92 -5.36
N ILE A 80 -0.96 10.59 -5.88
CA ILE A 80 0.22 9.91 -6.42
C ILE A 80 1.23 9.67 -5.29
N VAL A 81 1.51 8.38 -5.06
CA VAL A 81 2.55 7.91 -4.14
C VAL A 81 3.80 7.60 -4.96
N VAL A 82 4.97 7.91 -4.42
CA VAL A 82 6.26 7.66 -5.10
C VAL A 82 7.08 6.61 -4.35
N ALA A 83 8.23 6.25 -4.90
CA ALA A 83 9.24 5.38 -4.31
C ALA A 83 10.58 5.73 -4.98
N GLY A 84 11.57 4.82 -4.94
CA GLY A 84 12.69 4.94 -5.86
C GLY A 84 12.24 4.65 -7.30
N PHE A 85 12.68 5.47 -8.27
CA PHE A 85 12.21 5.41 -9.65
C PHE A 85 12.27 4.00 -10.26
N TYR A 86 13.36 3.26 -10.04
CA TYR A 86 13.56 1.92 -10.60
C TYR A 86 13.18 0.77 -9.65
N GLU A 87 12.31 1.00 -8.65
CA GLU A 87 12.03 0.05 -7.56
C GLU A 87 13.27 -0.52 -6.84
N PRO A 88 14.26 0.30 -6.44
CA PRO A 88 15.28 -0.20 -5.55
C PRO A 88 14.69 -0.44 -4.16
N VAL A 89 15.09 -1.54 -3.50
CA VAL A 89 14.96 -1.65 -2.05
C VAL A 89 15.83 -0.56 -1.43
N LEU A 90 15.21 0.52 -0.92
CA LEU A 90 15.94 1.71 -0.48
C LEU A 90 17.04 1.40 0.54
N ALA A 91 16.77 0.47 1.47
CA ALA A 91 17.73 0.02 2.47
C ALA A 91 18.99 -0.63 1.87
N ALA A 92 18.91 -1.18 0.66
CA ALA A 92 19.99 -1.91 0.01
C ALA A 92 20.88 -1.07 -0.92
N ILE A 93 20.58 0.23 -1.07
CA ILE A 93 21.34 1.15 -1.93
C ILE A 93 21.98 2.30 -1.14
N PRO A 94 23.06 2.92 -1.66
CA PRO A 94 23.66 4.11 -1.06
C PRO A 94 22.66 5.25 -0.86
N LYS A 95 22.85 6.05 0.20
CA LYS A 95 21.92 7.15 0.54
C LYS A 95 21.81 8.18 -0.58
N GLU A 96 22.90 8.46 -1.29
CA GLU A 96 22.94 9.40 -2.41
C GLU A 96 22.02 8.94 -3.55
N ASP A 97 22.00 7.63 -3.81
CA ASP A 97 21.14 7.01 -4.81
C ASP A 97 19.68 7.04 -4.37
N ARG A 98 19.37 6.84 -3.08
CA ARG A 98 17.99 6.96 -2.55
C ARG A 98 17.38 8.32 -2.91
N LEU A 99 18.14 9.40 -2.69
CA LEU A 99 17.67 10.76 -2.97
C LEU A 99 17.38 10.99 -4.45
N LEU A 100 18.29 10.56 -5.33
CA LEU A 100 18.13 10.69 -6.78
C LEU A 100 16.94 9.85 -7.27
N GLN A 101 16.84 8.60 -6.83
CA GLN A 101 15.76 7.68 -7.18
C GLN A 101 14.39 8.24 -6.80
N ILE A 102 14.23 8.76 -5.58
CA ILE A 102 12.96 9.36 -5.15
C ILE A 102 12.69 10.65 -5.93
N ARG A 103 13.69 11.51 -6.12
CA ARG A 103 13.52 12.78 -6.84
C ARG A 103 13.06 12.56 -8.28
N MET A 104 13.64 11.60 -8.99
CA MET A 104 13.24 11.25 -10.35
C MET A 104 11.74 10.90 -10.43
N LEU A 105 11.23 10.12 -9.47
CA LEU A 105 9.83 9.73 -9.46
C LEU A 105 8.90 10.86 -8.99
N LYS A 106 9.35 11.72 -8.07
CA LYS A 106 8.65 12.97 -7.72
C LYS A 106 8.52 13.90 -8.91
N ASP A 107 9.56 14.03 -9.74
CA ASP A 107 9.50 14.84 -10.96
C ASP A 107 8.48 14.29 -11.95
N PHE A 108 8.32 12.97 -12.04
CA PHE A 108 7.27 12.36 -12.85
C PHE A 108 5.88 12.61 -12.25
N ALA A 109 5.70 12.41 -10.94
CA ALA A 109 4.44 12.72 -10.25
C ALA A 109 4.01 14.19 -10.46
N LYS A 110 4.98 15.12 -10.42
CA LYS A 110 4.74 16.54 -10.73
C LYS A 110 4.23 16.76 -12.15
N LYS A 111 4.73 16.02 -13.14
CA LYS A 111 4.21 16.04 -14.53
C LYS A 111 2.78 15.49 -14.64
N LEU A 112 2.37 14.61 -13.71
CA LEU A 112 0.98 14.16 -13.56
C LEU A 112 0.09 15.20 -12.84
N GLY A 113 0.67 16.30 -12.36
CA GLY A 113 -0.03 17.36 -11.66
C GLY A 113 -0.16 17.13 -10.15
N TYR A 114 0.65 16.25 -9.55
CA TYR A 114 0.63 15.95 -8.13
C TYR A 114 2.00 16.17 -7.47
N GLU A 115 2.04 16.92 -6.37
CA GLU A 115 3.24 17.10 -5.55
C GLU A 115 3.29 15.99 -4.49
N ALA A 116 3.94 14.87 -4.82
CA ALA A 116 3.94 13.68 -3.98
C ALA A 116 4.61 13.90 -2.62
N ARG A 117 3.93 13.45 -1.55
CA ARG A 117 4.38 13.52 -0.16
C ARG A 117 4.55 12.16 0.51
N GLY A 118 4.11 11.09 -0.17
CA GLY A 118 4.14 9.73 0.33
C GLY A 118 5.12 8.84 -0.39
N VAL A 119 5.69 7.89 0.36
CA VAL A 119 6.47 6.79 -0.21
C VAL A 119 5.80 5.44 0.01
N TRP A 120 5.65 4.68 -1.08
CA TRP A 120 5.52 3.23 -1.03
C TRP A 120 6.91 2.64 -0.79
N LEU A 121 7.09 1.94 0.33
CA LEU A 121 8.38 1.33 0.63
C LEU A 121 8.51 0.02 -0.16
N THR A 122 9.35 0.01 -1.19
CA THR A 122 9.60 -1.18 -2.03
C THR A 122 9.94 -2.40 -1.19
N GLU A 123 9.19 -3.49 -1.37
CA GLU A 123 9.25 -4.71 -0.53
C GLU A 123 9.06 -4.47 0.98
N ARG A 124 8.58 -3.29 1.36
CA ARG A 124 8.38 -2.80 2.72
C ARG A 124 9.61 -3.00 3.62
N VAL A 125 10.81 -3.04 3.06
CA VAL A 125 12.04 -3.25 3.86
C VAL A 125 12.39 -1.98 4.62
N TRP A 126 12.11 -1.98 5.92
CA TRP A 126 12.37 -0.85 6.80
C TRP A 126 13.77 -0.89 7.44
N GLN A 127 14.40 0.29 7.54
CA GLN A 127 15.55 0.54 8.42
C GLN A 127 15.39 1.94 9.04
N PRO A 128 15.80 2.18 10.30
CA PRO A 128 15.63 3.48 10.95
C PRO A 128 16.21 4.67 10.17
N GLU A 129 17.42 4.53 9.61
CA GLU A 129 18.08 5.60 8.84
C GLU A 129 17.35 6.01 7.55
N LEU A 130 16.36 5.23 7.10
CA LEU A 130 15.50 5.64 5.98
C LEU A 130 14.72 6.92 6.31
N VAL A 131 14.43 7.20 7.57
CA VAL A 131 13.80 8.46 7.99
C VAL A 131 14.57 9.66 7.45
N LYS A 132 15.90 9.67 7.62
CA LYS A 132 16.75 10.76 7.12
C LYS A 132 16.66 10.92 5.60
N SER A 133 16.72 9.78 4.88
CA SER A 133 16.68 9.76 3.41
C SER A 133 15.32 10.25 2.88
N LEU A 134 14.23 9.81 3.50
CA LEU A 134 12.86 10.22 3.14
C LEU A 134 12.64 11.71 3.39
N ARG A 135 13.09 12.22 4.54
CA ARG A 135 12.97 13.64 4.90
C ARG A 135 13.78 14.55 3.98
N GLU A 136 15.01 14.16 3.64
CA GLU A 136 15.83 14.89 2.66
C GLU A 136 15.21 14.91 1.25
N ALA A 137 14.43 13.89 0.89
CA ALA A 137 13.65 13.86 -0.35
C ALA A 137 12.31 14.64 -0.25
N GLY A 138 12.01 15.26 0.88
CA GLY A 138 10.76 16.00 1.12
C GLY A 138 9.53 15.09 1.14
N ILE A 139 9.66 13.93 1.80
CA ILE A 139 8.58 12.95 2.03
C ILE A 139 8.05 13.13 3.46
N ASP A 140 6.74 13.18 3.60
CA ASP A 140 6.06 13.39 4.88
C ASP A 140 5.55 12.08 5.49
N TYR A 141 5.28 11.07 4.67
CA TYR A 141 4.86 9.76 5.16
C TYR A 141 5.38 8.58 4.33
N VAL A 142 5.43 7.42 4.96
CA VAL A 142 5.80 6.15 4.33
C VAL A 142 4.76 5.07 4.67
N VAL A 143 4.51 4.19 3.71
CA VAL A 143 3.58 3.05 3.86
C VAL A 143 4.39 1.79 4.16
N VAL A 144 4.04 1.10 5.24
CA VAL A 144 4.63 -0.18 5.69
C VAL A 144 3.52 -1.13 6.13
N ASP A 145 3.83 -2.35 6.56
CA ASP A 145 2.82 -3.30 7.09
C ASP A 145 2.62 -3.16 8.61
N ASP A 146 1.40 -3.47 9.08
CA ASP A 146 1.10 -3.66 10.50
C ASP A 146 2.07 -4.60 11.23
N TYR A 147 2.62 -5.60 10.52
CA TYR A 147 3.66 -6.50 11.04
C TYR A 147 4.93 -5.79 11.51
N HIS A 148 5.29 -4.62 10.97
CA HIS A 148 6.40 -3.81 11.47
C HIS A 148 6.15 -3.34 12.91
N PHE A 149 4.91 -2.91 13.17
CA PHE A 149 4.49 -2.40 14.46
C PHE A 149 4.29 -3.53 15.48
N MET A 150 3.74 -4.67 15.05
CA MET A 150 3.72 -5.89 15.86
C MET A 150 5.15 -6.34 16.20
N SER A 151 6.08 -6.18 15.25
CA SER A 151 7.49 -6.47 15.45
C SER A 151 8.15 -5.53 16.47
N ALA A 152 7.68 -4.28 16.54
CA ALA A 152 8.05 -3.30 17.57
C ALA A 152 7.40 -3.55 18.95
N GLY A 153 6.43 -4.48 19.05
CA GLY A 153 5.78 -4.87 20.30
C GLY A 153 4.38 -4.29 20.53
N LEU A 154 3.79 -3.61 19.53
CA LEU A 154 2.41 -3.11 19.61
C LEU A 154 1.38 -4.21 19.30
N SER A 155 0.19 -4.08 19.89
CA SER A 155 -0.96 -4.95 19.60
C SER A 155 -1.72 -4.50 18.36
N LYS A 156 -2.43 -5.41 17.66
CA LYS A 156 -3.16 -5.07 16.42
C LYS A 156 -4.22 -3.99 16.64
N GLU A 157 -4.85 -3.98 17.80
CA GLU A 157 -5.90 -3.05 18.20
C GLU A 157 -5.41 -1.60 18.22
N GLU A 158 -4.11 -1.40 18.38
CA GLU A 158 -3.46 -0.08 18.42
C GLU A 158 -3.04 0.41 17.02
N LEU A 159 -3.14 -0.41 15.98
CA LEU A 159 -2.58 -0.13 14.64
C LEU A 159 -3.58 0.47 13.66
N TYR A 160 -4.74 0.92 14.12
CA TYR A 160 -5.72 1.63 13.31
C TYR A 160 -5.50 3.15 13.31
N TRP A 161 -4.25 3.58 13.40
CA TRP A 161 -3.78 4.96 13.29
C TRP A 161 -2.35 4.95 12.75
N PRO A 162 -1.93 5.97 11.98
CA PRO A 162 -0.52 6.17 11.72
C PRO A 162 0.20 6.61 13.00
N TYR A 163 1.51 6.39 13.03
CA TYR A 163 2.40 6.88 14.09
C TYR A 163 3.51 7.71 13.47
N TYR A 164 4.10 8.60 14.26
CA TYR A 164 5.42 9.11 13.97
C TYR A 164 6.48 8.06 14.28
N THR A 165 7.56 8.09 13.51
CA THR A 165 8.84 7.47 13.87
C THR A 165 9.94 8.49 13.66
N GLU A 166 11.04 8.35 14.40
CA GLU A 166 12.15 9.29 14.43
C GLU A 166 13.47 8.54 14.25
N ASP A 167 14.42 9.18 13.56
CA ASP A 167 15.84 8.82 13.57
C ASP A 167 16.65 10.08 13.22
N GLY A 168 17.77 10.30 13.93
CA GLY A 168 18.64 11.44 13.69
C GLY A 168 17.99 12.81 13.95
N GLY A 169 16.97 12.89 14.81
CA GLY A 169 16.21 14.10 15.12
C GLY A 169 15.17 14.50 14.07
N GLU A 170 15.00 13.69 13.03
CA GLU A 170 14.04 13.89 11.95
C GLU A 170 12.87 12.93 12.11
N VAL A 171 11.65 13.36 11.73
CA VAL A 171 10.42 12.58 11.97
C VAL A 171 9.63 12.37 10.69
N VAL A 172 9.07 11.17 10.51
CA VAL A 172 8.18 10.84 9.39
C VAL A 172 6.93 10.12 9.91
N ALA A 173 5.78 10.32 9.26
CA ALA A 173 4.58 9.56 9.57
C ALA A 173 4.63 8.17 8.91
N VAL A 174 4.16 7.15 9.60
CA VAL A 174 4.18 5.76 9.12
C VAL A 174 2.77 5.19 9.19
N PHE A 175 2.26 4.74 8.05
CA PHE A 175 0.94 4.10 7.94
C PHE A 175 1.09 2.57 7.87
N PRO A 176 0.48 1.82 8.80
CA PRO A 176 0.42 0.36 8.73
C PRO A 176 -0.68 -0.11 7.77
N ILE A 177 -0.31 -0.86 6.73
CA ILE A 177 -1.23 -1.67 5.93
C ILE A 177 -1.84 -2.73 6.85
N ASP A 178 -3.16 -2.85 6.80
CA ASP A 178 -3.87 -3.91 7.48
C ASP A 178 -3.79 -5.19 6.67
N GLU A 179 -3.04 -6.18 7.17
CA GLU A 179 -2.91 -7.47 6.51
C GLU A 179 -4.29 -8.10 6.22
N LYS A 180 -5.28 -7.97 7.12
CA LYS A 180 -6.61 -8.55 6.88
C LYS A 180 -7.24 -7.98 5.60
N LEU A 181 -7.05 -6.69 5.32
CA LEU A 181 -7.54 -6.07 4.10
C LEU A 181 -6.82 -6.61 2.86
N ARG A 182 -5.52 -6.95 2.95
CA ARG A 182 -4.82 -7.68 1.86
C ARG A 182 -5.47 -9.04 1.59
N TYR A 183 -5.93 -9.78 2.59
CA TYR A 183 -6.60 -11.07 2.35
C TYR A 183 -8.06 -10.92 1.90
N LEU A 184 -8.74 -9.83 2.27
CA LEU A 184 -10.12 -9.56 1.88
C LEU A 184 -10.22 -9.00 0.46
N ILE A 185 -9.42 -7.99 0.12
CA ILE A 185 -9.53 -7.20 -1.12
C ILE A 185 -8.53 -7.72 -2.17
N PRO A 186 -8.94 -8.06 -3.40
CA PRO A 186 -10.30 -8.18 -3.91
C PRO A 186 -10.86 -9.61 -3.86
N PHE A 187 -10.20 -10.56 -3.19
CA PHE A 187 -10.49 -11.99 -3.35
C PHE A 187 -11.76 -12.49 -2.65
N ARG A 188 -12.23 -11.78 -1.62
CA ARG A 188 -13.42 -12.16 -0.86
C ARG A 188 -14.62 -11.34 -1.36
N PRO A 189 -15.86 -11.83 -1.18
CA PRO A 189 -17.05 -11.05 -1.53
C PRO A 189 -17.02 -9.65 -0.89
N VAL A 190 -17.51 -8.63 -1.60
CA VAL A 190 -17.43 -7.22 -1.18
C VAL A 190 -17.95 -7.02 0.25
N ASP A 191 -19.06 -7.67 0.60
CA ASP A 191 -19.68 -7.59 1.93
C ASP A 191 -18.72 -7.94 3.06
N LYS A 192 -17.75 -8.84 2.84
CA LYS A 192 -16.77 -9.20 3.87
C LYS A 192 -15.84 -8.04 4.23
N THR A 193 -15.54 -7.17 3.27
CA THR A 193 -14.76 -5.96 3.52
C THR A 193 -15.60 -4.91 4.22
N ILE A 194 -16.86 -4.73 3.78
CA ILE A 194 -17.79 -3.78 4.42
C ILE A 194 -18.05 -4.18 5.88
N GLU A 195 -18.43 -5.43 6.13
CA GLU A 195 -18.62 -5.99 7.49
C GLU A 195 -17.38 -5.78 8.37
N TYR A 196 -16.18 -6.02 7.81
CA TYR A 196 -14.94 -5.83 8.55
C TYR A 196 -14.71 -4.36 8.93
N LEU A 197 -14.81 -3.44 7.97
CA LEU A 197 -14.62 -2.02 8.20
C LEU A 197 -15.66 -1.45 9.18
N GLU A 198 -16.93 -1.80 9.01
CA GLU A 198 -17.99 -1.40 9.95
C GLU A 198 -17.70 -1.88 11.38
N GLY A 199 -17.17 -3.09 11.53
CA GLY A 199 -16.77 -3.66 12.81
C GLY A 199 -15.59 -2.95 13.49
N LEU A 200 -14.84 -2.10 12.76
CA LEU A 200 -13.71 -1.34 13.31
C LEU A 200 -14.11 0.01 13.90
N ARG A 201 -15.35 0.47 13.72
CA ARG A 201 -15.80 1.77 14.25
C ARG A 201 -15.59 1.88 15.76
N SER A 202 -15.33 3.09 16.23
CA SER A 202 -15.17 3.40 17.65
C SER A 202 -15.73 4.78 17.96
N GLU A 203 -15.46 5.31 19.16
CA GLU A 203 -15.73 6.72 19.50
C GLU A 203 -14.66 7.68 18.98
N ASP A 204 -13.52 7.17 18.48
CA ASP A 204 -12.41 7.98 17.99
C ASP A 204 -12.59 8.29 16.48
N PRO A 205 -12.81 9.57 16.10
CA PRO A 205 -13.01 9.95 14.70
C PRO A 205 -11.75 9.85 13.84
N SER A 206 -10.57 9.71 14.45
CA SER A 206 -9.28 9.60 13.75
C SER A 206 -8.91 8.16 13.39
N LYS A 207 -9.67 7.16 13.86
CA LYS A 207 -9.39 5.76 13.57
C LYS A 207 -9.45 5.49 12.06
N VAL A 208 -8.48 4.76 11.53
CA VAL A 208 -8.31 4.50 10.10
C VAL A 208 -7.87 3.07 9.83
N ALA A 209 -8.43 2.45 8.80
CA ALA A 209 -7.92 1.19 8.24
C ALA A 209 -7.28 1.47 6.87
N VAL A 210 -6.17 0.79 6.57
CA VAL A 210 -5.39 1.03 5.35
C VAL A 210 -5.29 -0.25 4.55
N PHE A 211 -5.76 -0.19 3.30
CA PHE A 211 -5.45 -1.17 2.26
C PHE A 211 -4.43 -0.54 1.31
N HIS A 212 -3.31 -1.20 1.06
CA HIS A 212 -2.38 -0.87 -0.02
C HIS A 212 -1.69 -2.15 -0.45
N ASP A 213 -1.85 -2.55 -1.71
CA ASP A 213 -1.36 -3.84 -2.21
C ASP A 213 -1.10 -3.77 -3.72
N ASP A 214 -0.56 -4.83 -4.30
CA ASP A 214 -0.24 -4.90 -5.72
C ASP A 214 -1.48 -4.62 -6.60
N GLY A 215 -1.34 -3.73 -7.59
CA GLY A 215 -2.40 -3.43 -8.54
C GLY A 215 -2.64 -4.59 -9.52
N GLU A 216 -1.62 -5.40 -9.78
CA GLU A 216 -1.68 -6.61 -10.61
C GLU A 216 -2.66 -7.65 -10.03
N LYS A 217 -2.90 -7.61 -8.72
CA LYS A 217 -3.91 -8.40 -8.01
C LYS A 217 -5.33 -8.16 -8.54
N PHE A 218 -5.57 -6.98 -9.09
CA PHE A 218 -6.87 -6.59 -9.63
C PHE A 218 -7.02 -6.99 -11.10
N GLY A 219 -6.30 -7.96 -11.64
CA GLY A 219 -6.59 -8.45 -12.99
C GLY A 219 -5.55 -9.37 -13.62
N VAL A 220 -4.28 -9.19 -13.30
CA VAL A 220 -3.18 -9.96 -13.92
C VAL A 220 -3.06 -11.35 -13.31
N TRP A 221 -3.23 -11.46 -12.00
CA TRP A 221 -3.07 -12.76 -11.33
C TRP A 221 -4.12 -13.77 -11.81
N PRO A 222 -3.79 -15.07 -11.86
CA PRO A 222 -4.65 -16.08 -12.46
C PRO A 222 -6.10 -16.04 -11.93
N GLY A 223 -7.05 -15.86 -12.84
CA GLY A 223 -8.50 -15.80 -12.54
C GLY A 223 -9.01 -14.47 -12.00
N THR A 224 -8.12 -13.51 -11.68
CA THR A 224 -8.54 -12.23 -11.09
C THR A 224 -9.26 -11.32 -12.09
N HIS A 225 -8.88 -11.28 -13.37
CA HIS A 225 -9.61 -10.47 -14.36
C HIS A 225 -11.10 -10.88 -14.48
N GLU A 226 -11.37 -12.19 -14.49
CA GLU A 226 -12.73 -12.73 -14.52
C GLU A 226 -13.52 -12.30 -13.26
N TRP A 227 -12.90 -12.43 -12.09
CA TRP A 227 -13.50 -12.08 -10.82
C TRP A 227 -13.74 -10.56 -10.66
N VAL A 228 -12.72 -9.76 -10.95
CA VAL A 228 -12.68 -8.33 -10.68
C VAL A 228 -13.55 -7.55 -11.68
N TYR A 229 -13.47 -7.90 -12.97
CA TYR A 229 -14.15 -7.14 -14.03
C TYR A 229 -15.35 -7.86 -14.61
N LYS A 230 -15.21 -9.12 -15.04
CA LYS A 230 -16.35 -9.82 -15.70
C LYS A 230 -17.48 -10.13 -14.74
N ARG A 231 -17.16 -10.45 -13.48
CA ARG A 231 -18.14 -10.62 -12.40
C ARG A 231 -18.41 -9.34 -11.61
N GLY A 232 -17.77 -8.22 -11.98
CA GLY A 232 -18.12 -6.88 -11.50
C GLY A 232 -17.70 -6.57 -10.06
N TRP A 233 -16.78 -7.32 -9.44
CA TRP A 233 -16.38 -7.11 -8.05
C TRP A 233 -15.90 -5.67 -7.79
N LEU A 234 -15.09 -5.08 -8.68
CA LEU A 234 -14.55 -3.73 -8.47
C LEU A 234 -15.64 -2.65 -8.49
N ARG A 235 -16.59 -2.76 -9.41
CA ARG A 235 -17.73 -1.85 -9.52
C ARG A 235 -18.63 -1.97 -8.29
N GLU A 236 -18.93 -3.20 -7.87
CA GLU A 236 -19.70 -3.44 -6.64
C GLU A 236 -18.98 -2.88 -5.40
N PHE A 237 -17.65 -3.05 -5.33
CA PHE A 237 -16.85 -2.53 -4.23
C PHE A 237 -16.89 -1.00 -4.20
N PHE A 238 -16.65 -0.31 -5.32
CA PHE A 238 -16.68 1.15 -5.40
C PHE A 238 -18.07 1.72 -5.09
N ASP A 239 -19.14 1.08 -5.56
CA ASP A 239 -20.51 1.47 -5.24
C ASP A 239 -20.79 1.40 -3.73
N LYS A 240 -20.52 0.24 -3.11
CA LYS A 240 -20.76 0.03 -1.67
C LYS A 240 -19.87 0.90 -0.79
N ILE A 241 -18.57 0.97 -1.08
CA ILE A 241 -17.63 1.70 -0.23
C ILE A 241 -17.83 3.22 -0.27
N THR A 242 -18.34 3.76 -1.38
CA THR A 242 -18.64 5.19 -1.50
C THR A 242 -20.04 5.58 -0.99
N SER A 243 -20.95 4.61 -0.89
CA SER A 243 -22.33 4.84 -0.43
C SER A 243 -22.53 4.56 1.06
N ASP A 244 -21.58 3.89 1.72
CA ASP A 244 -21.69 3.55 3.15
C ASP A 244 -21.38 4.77 4.04
N GLU A 245 -22.42 5.29 4.72
CA GLU A 245 -22.31 6.43 5.63
C GLU A 245 -21.42 6.17 6.85
N LYS A 246 -21.11 4.92 7.18
CA LYS A 246 -20.26 4.55 8.31
C LYS A 246 -18.77 4.56 7.95
N ILE A 247 -18.44 4.62 6.66
CA ILE A 247 -17.08 4.59 6.14
C ILE A 247 -16.75 5.95 5.54
N ASN A 248 -15.59 6.50 5.88
CA ASN A 248 -15.10 7.76 5.34
C ASN A 248 -13.86 7.51 4.48
N LEU A 249 -14.05 7.54 3.15
CA LEU A 249 -12.96 7.43 2.19
C LEU A 249 -12.10 8.69 2.15
N MET A 250 -10.79 8.50 2.18
CA MET A 250 -9.83 9.59 2.05
C MET A 250 -8.48 9.09 1.56
N THR A 251 -7.64 10.01 1.10
CA THR A 251 -6.25 9.70 0.77
C THR A 251 -5.35 9.87 2.00
N TYR A 252 -4.08 9.45 1.93
CA TYR A 252 -3.12 9.60 3.02
C TYR A 252 -2.88 11.08 3.38
N SER A 253 -2.65 11.91 2.36
CA SER A 253 -2.45 13.36 2.54
C SER A 253 -3.71 14.02 3.12
N GLU A 254 -4.91 13.60 2.71
CA GLU A 254 -6.15 14.10 3.31
C GLU A 254 -6.27 13.71 4.80
N TYR A 255 -5.86 12.48 5.16
CA TYR A 255 -5.84 12.05 6.56
C TYR A 255 -4.92 12.95 7.40
N LEU A 256 -3.67 13.15 6.96
CA LEU A 256 -2.69 13.97 7.67
C LEU A 256 -3.04 15.46 7.72
N SER A 257 -3.90 15.94 6.82
CA SER A 257 -4.43 17.31 6.89
C SER A 257 -5.50 17.51 7.97
N LYS A 258 -6.08 16.42 8.49
CA LYS A 258 -7.20 16.44 9.45
C LYS A 258 -6.84 15.88 10.81
N PHE A 259 -5.97 14.87 10.85
CA PHE A 259 -5.61 14.14 12.05
C PHE A 259 -4.10 14.06 12.21
N THR A 260 -3.64 14.16 13.45
CA THR A 260 -2.24 13.95 13.80
C THR A 260 -1.99 12.46 14.08
N PRO A 261 -0.85 11.89 13.66
CA PRO A 261 -0.44 10.54 14.08
C PRO A 261 -0.53 10.33 15.59
N LYS A 262 -0.87 9.11 16.00
CA LYS A 262 -1.28 8.77 17.37
C LYS A 262 -0.18 8.95 18.42
N GLY A 263 1.07 8.83 18.02
CA GLY A 263 2.22 8.98 18.91
C GLY A 263 3.52 8.62 18.20
N LEU A 264 4.58 8.41 18.99
CA LEU A 264 5.89 7.99 18.52
C LEU A 264 6.06 6.48 18.67
N VAL A 265 6.65 5.81 17.69
CA VAL A 265 7.05 4.40 17.73
C VAL A 265 8.39 4.21 17.00
N TYR A 266 9.16 3.20 17.41
CA TYR A 266 10.39 2.78 16.74
C TYR A 266 10.19 1.40 16.12
N LEU A 267 10.47 1.27 14.83
CA LEU A 267 10.26 0.02 14.09
C LEU A 267 11.59 -0.71 13.88
N PRO A 268 11.63 -2.05 14.06
CA PRO A 268 12.82 -2.85 13.78
C PRO A 268 13.00 -3.02 12.26
N ILE A 269 14.14 -3.60 11.86
CA ILE A 269 14.29 -4.11 10.49
C ILE A 269 13.25 -5.21 10.28
N ALA A 270 12.36 -4.97 9.33
CA ALA A 270 11.27 -5.87 8.99
C ALA A 270 10.82 -5.61 7.55
N SER A 271 9.90 -6.46 7.11
CA SER A 271 9.15 -6.35 5.87
C SER A 271 7.71 -6.81 6.18
N TYR A 272 6.90 -7.13 5.18
CA TYR A 272 5.61 -7.79 5.37
C TYR A 272 5.80 -9.22 5.91
N PHE A 273 4.78 -9.78 6.56
CA PHE A 273 4.88 -11.07 7.25
C PHE A 273 5.43 -12.19 6.36
N GLU A 274 4.96 -12.28 5.12
CA GLU A 274 5.34 -13.32 4.15
C GLU A 274 6.85 -13.30 3.83
N MET A 275 7.51 -12.13 3.84
CA MET A 275 8.95 -12.00 3.61
C MET A 275 9.79 -12.68 4.72
N SER A 276 9.22 -12.83 5.93
CA SER A 276 9.89 -13.52 7.05
C SER A 276 10.22 -14.98 6.73
N GLU A 277 9.48 -15.59 5.81
CA GLU A 277 9.71 -16.95 5.32
C GLU A 277 10.83 -16.99 4.28
N TRP A 278 10.71 -16.15 3.23
CA TRP A 278 11.55 -16.26 2.03
C TRP A 278 12.99 -15.75 2.22
N SER A 279 13.19 -14.82 3.15
CA SER A 279 14.50 -14.28 3.51
C SER A 279 15.35 -15.26 4.34
N LEU A 280 14.78 -16.37 4.82
CA LEU A 280 15.51 -17.37 5.59
C LEU A 280 16.32 -18.31 4.68
N PRO A 281 17.48 -18.82 5.16
CA PRO A 281 18.14 -19.96 4.53
C PRO A 281 17.19 -21.15 4.43
N ALA A 282 17.23 -21.91 3.33
CA ALA A 282 16.23 -22.92 2.97
C ALA A 282 15.80 -23.88 4.10
N LYS A 283 16.76 -24.35 4.93
CA LYS A 283 16.45 -25.23 6.08
C LYS A 283 15.59 -24.54 7.14
N GLN A 284 15.85 -23.26 7.40
CA GLN A 284 15.10 -22.47 8.38
C GLN A 284 13.76 -22.02 7.82
N ALA A 285 13.69 -21.67 6.52
CA ALA A 285 12.42 -21.37 5.86
C ALA A 285 11.42 -22.53 5.99
N LYS A 286 11.86 -23.78 5.78
CA LYS A 286 11.03 -24.98 5.99
C LYS A 286 10.49 -25.08 7.42
N LEU A 287 11.34 -24.88 8.43
CA LEU A 287 10.92 -24.91 9.84
C LEU A 287 9.95 -23.76 10.19
N PHE A 288 10.14 -22.59 9.58
CA PHE A 288 9.24 -21.46 9.75
C PHE A 288 7.85 -21.76 9.21
N VAL A 289 7.74 -22.35 8.00
CA VAL A 289 6.47 -22.80 7.43
C VAL A 289 5.79 -23.80 8.35
N GLU A 290 6.51 -24.85 8.77
CA GLU A 290 5.97 -25.87 9.69
C GLU A 290 5.44 -25.26 10.99
N PHE A 291 6.16 -24.30 11.56
CA PHE A 291 5.74 -23.61 12.78
C PHE A 291 4.46 -22.78 12.57
N VAL A 292 4.38 -22.03 11.47
CA VAL A 292 3.20 -21.22 11.14
C VAL A 292 1.98 -22.10 10.86
N GLU A 293 2.16 -23.20 10.11
CA GLU A 293 1.09 -24.16 9.83
C GLU A 293 0.59 -24.83 11.11
N GLN A 294 1.49 -25.30 11.97
CA GLN A 294 1.12 -25.91 13.25
C GLN A 294 0.33 -24.93 14.13
N LEU A 295 0.74 -23.66 14.21
CA LEU A 295 0.00 -22.65 14.97
C LEU A 295 -1.42 -22.41 14.42
N LYS A 296 -1.61 -22.51 13.10
CA LYS A 296 -2.91 -22.37 12.45
C LYS A 296 -3.79 -23.60 12.70
N GLU A 297 -3.23 -24.80 12.56
CA GLU A 297 -3.92 -26.07 12.86
C GLU A 297 -4.39 -26.14 14.31
N GLU A 298 -3.58 -25.64 15.25
CA GLU A 298 -3.94 -25.57 16.66
C GLU A 298 -4.90 -24.41 17.00
N GLY A 299 -5.27 -23.56 16.04
CA GLY A 299 -6.16 -22.42 16.25
C GLY A 299 -5.59 -21.31 17.14
N LYS A 300 -4.25 -21.23 17.26
CA LYS A 300 -3.54 -20.29 18.16
C LYS A 300 -2.80 -19.18 17.42
N PHE A 301 -2.71 -19.28 16.08
CA PHE A 301 -1.96 -18.33 15.25
C PHE A 301 -2.39 -16.88 15.48
N GLU A 302 -3.69 -16.55 15.40
CA GLU A 302 -4.17 -15.16 15.54
C GLU A 302 -3.73 -14.50 16.86
N ARG A 303 -3.67 -15.26 17.94
CA ARG A 303 -3.24 -14.74 19.25
C ARG A 303 -1.72 -14.56 19.34
N TYR A 304 -0.95 -15.45 18.73
CA TYR A 304 0.50 -15.49 18.90
C TYR A 304 1.31 -14.95 17.72
N ARG A 305 0.66 -14.63 16.60
CA ARG A 305 1.32 -14.12 15.39
C ARG A 305 2.17 -12.87 15.65
N VAL A 306 1.79 -12.03 16.61
CA VAL A 306 2.56 -10.85 17.03
C VAL A 306 3.96 -11.19 17.57
N PHE A 307 4.22 -12.44 17.96
CA PHE A 307 5.52 -12.92 18.43
C PHE A 307 6.28 -13.76 17.41
N VAL A 308 5.66 -14.11 16.27
CA VAL A 308 6.31 -14.90 15.22
C VAL A 308 7.31 -14.02 14.47
N ARG A 309 8.55 -14.48 14.32
CA ARG A 309 9.65 -13.79 13.63
C ARG A 309 10.37 -14.77 12.70
N GLY A 310 10.92 -14.26 11.60
CA GLY A 310 11.71 -15.02 10.64
C GLY A 310 12.96 -14.25 10.21
N GLY A 311 13.28 -14.30 8.92
CA GLY A 311 14.41 -13.56 8.35
C GLY A 311 14.10 -12.06 8.12
N ILE A 312 15.08 -11.37 7.54
CA ILE A 312 15.03 -9.94 7.17
C ILE A 312 15.53 -9.72 5.75
#